data_AF-H2DRK2-F1
#
_entry.id   AF-H2DRK2-F1
#
_cell.length_a   1.000
_cell.length_b   1.000
_cell.length_c   1.000
_cell.angle_alpha   90.00
_cell.angle_beta   90.00
_cell.angle_gamma   90.00
#
_symmetry.space_group_name_H-M   'P 1'
#
loop_
_entity.id
_entity.type
_entity.pdbx_description
1 polymer ?
#
loop_
_entity_poly.entity_id
_entity_poly.type
_entity_poly.pdbx_seq_one_letter_code
_entity_poly.pdbx_strand_id
1 'polypeptide(L)'
;GPTTVTGSLSGLKPGPHGFHVHALGDTTNGCMSTGPHFNPAGKEHGAPEDDNRHAGDLGNVNVSDDGTATFTIVDNQIPLSGPNSIIGRAVVVHADPDDLGKGGHELSKTTGNAGGRVACGIIGL
;
A
#
# COMPACT_ATOMS: atom_id res chain seq x y z
N GLY A 1 11.58 -0.53 -15.90
CA GLY A 1 10.69 -1.69 -16.11
C GLY A 1 9.78 -1.81 -14.91
N PRO A 2 8.76 -2.68 -14.97
CA PRO A 2 7.90 -2.95 -13.82
C PRO A 2 8.71 -3.53 -12.65
N THR A 3 8.22 -3.26 -11.44
CA THR A 3 8.67 -3.89 -10.20
C THR A 3 7.68 -4.99 -9.83
N THR A 4 8.20 -6.18 -9.53
CA THR A 4 7.39 -7.30 -9.04
C THR A 4 7.49 -7.38 -7.52
N VAL A 5 6.34 -7.40 -6.85
CA VAL A 5 6.21 -7.59 -5.41
C VAL A 5 5.59 -8.96 -5.17
N THR A 6 6.31 -9.85 -4.49
CA THR A 6 5.80 -11.16 -4.06
C THR A 6 5.83 -11.22 -2.55
N GLY A 7 4.81 -11.78 -1.92
CA GLY A 7 4.78 -11.88 -0.46
C GLY A 7 3.75 -12.84 0.07
N SER A 8 3.88 -13.12 1.37
CA SER A 8 2.93 -13.88 2.16
C SER A 8 2.60 -13.13 3.46
N LEU A 9 1.34 -13.12 3.85
CA LEU A 9 0.85 -12.54 5.10
C LEU A 9 0.05 -13.60 5.87
N SER A 10 -0.02 -13.46 7.19
CA SER A 10 -0.80 -14.33 8.06
C SER A 10 -1.34 -13.56 9.27
N GLY A 11 -2.44 -14.01 9.85
CA GLY A 11 -3.02 -13.45 11.07
C GLY A 11 -3.95 -12.26 10.83
N LEU A 12 -4.47 -12.12 9.61
CA LEU A 12 -5.48 -11.12 9.26
C LEU A 12 -6.86 -11.76 9.15
N LYS A 13 -7.92 -10.95 9.21
CA LYS A 13 -9.28 -11.42 8.93
C LYS A 13 -9.39 -11.85 7.46
N PRO A 14 -10.21 -12.84 7.11
CA PRO A 14 -10.47 -13.18 5.72
C PRO A 14 -11.06 -11.99 4.94
N GLY A 15 -10.67 -11.86 3.67
CA GLY A 15 -11.12 -10.82 2.76
C GLY A 15 -10.04 -9.83 2.31
N PRO A 16 -10.44 -8.72 1.65
CA PRO A 16 -9.51 -7.75 1.11
C PRO A 16 -8.96 -6.80 2.19
N HIS A 17 -7.69 -6.45 2.05
CA HIS A 17 -6.97 -5.52 2.90
C HIS A 17 -6.14 -4.55 2.05
N GLY A 18 -6.26 -3.25 2.31
CA GLY A 18 -5.47 -2.22 1.61
C GLY A 18 -3.97 -2.45 1.79
N PHE A 19 -3.20 -2.27 0.72
CA PHE A 19 -1.77 -2.53 0.68
C PHE A 19 -1.05 -1.40 -0.06
N HIS A 20 -0.20 -0.67 0.66
CA HIS A 20 0.39 0.57 0.14
C HIS A 20 1.87 0.69 0.48
N VAL A 21 2.61 1.40 -0.38
CA VAL A 21 3.90 1.97 0.00
C VAL A 21 3.66 3.36 0.59
N HIS A 22 4.07 3.55 1.84
CA HIS A 22 4.04 4.81 2.56
C HIS A 22 5.35 5.59 2.40
N ALA A 23 5.29 6.91 2.50
CA ALA A 23 6.37 7.80 2.10
C ALA A 23 7.66 7.63 2.92
N LEU A 24 7.57 7.27 4.20
CA LEU A 24 8.70 7.26 5.13
C LEU A 24 9.01 5.83 5.60
N GLY A 25 10.28 5.45 5.59
CA GLY A 25 10.79 4.27 6.29
C GLY A 25 11.07 4.58 7.76
N ASP A 26 10.05 5.06 8.48
CA ASP A 26 10.15 5.39 9.89
C ASP A 26 9.14 4.55 10.68
N THR A 27 9.65 3.75 11.62
CA THR A 27 8.85 2.89 12.50
C THR A 27 9.02 3.25 13.98
N THR A 28 9.54 4.44 14.28
CA THR A 28 9.79 4.92 15.66
C THR A 28 8.51 5.00 16.52
N ASN A 29 7.36 5.28 15.89
CA ASN A 29 6.04 5.21 16.51
C ASN A 29 5.17 4.15 15.82
N GLY A 30 5.76 2.98 15.58
CA GLY A 30 5.14 1.91 14.79
C GLY A 30 4.75 2.39 13.40
N CYS A 31 3.64 1.88 12.87
CA CYS A 31 3.21 2.18 11.51
C CYS A 31 2.71 3.60 11.32
N MET A 32 2.44 4.37 12.37
CA MET A 32 2.00 5.75 12.24
C MET A 32 3.11 6.66 11.70
N SER A 33 4.37 6.38 12.05
CA SER A 33 5.52 7.16 11.59
C SER A 33 5.81 7.03 10.10
N THR A 34 5.24 6.05 9.39
CA THR A 34 5.50 5.85 7.96
C THR A 34 4.92 6.97 7.07
N GLY A 35 4.12 7.88 7.64
CA GLY A 35 3.58 9.04 6.92
C GLY A 35 2.40 8.68 6.00
N PRO A 36 2.06 9.51 5.00
CA PRO A 36 1.01 9.24 4.01
C PRO A 36 1.47 8.23 2.95
N HIS A 37 0.59 7.90 2.00
CA HIS A 37 0.97 7.11 0.82
C HIS A 37 2.10 7.81 0.05
N PHE A 38 2.97 7.03 -0.58
CA PHE A 38 4.04 7.57 -1.40
C PHE A 38 3.48 8.20 -2.68
N ASN A 39 3.52 9.53 -2.75
CA ASN A 39 2.90 10.31 -3.83
C ASN A 39 3.85 11.40 -4.38
N PRO A 40 4.88 11.04 -5.15
CA PRO A 40 5.81 12.01 -5.72
C PRO A 40 5.17 12.89 -6.81
N ALA A 41 4.03 12.48 -7.38
CA ALA A 41 3.34 13.18 -8.47
C ALA A 41 2.21 14.10 -7.99
N GLY A 42 1.89 14.14 -6.69
CA GLY A 42 0.80 14.97 -6.15
C GLY A 42 -0.58 14.60 -6.67
N LYS A 43 -0.82 13.33 -7.00
CA LYS A 43 -2.10 12.80 -7.50
C LYS A 43 -3.09 12.52 -6.36
N GLU A 44 -4.34 12.23 -6.70
CA GLU A 44 -5.31 11.66 -5.75
C GLU A 44 -5.07 10.16 -5.57
N HIS A 45 -5.64 9.58 -4.50
CA HIS A 45 -5.69 8.13 -4.30
C HIS A 45 -6.54 7.44 -5.37
N GLY A 46 -6.10 6.27 -5.83
CA GLY A 46 -6.79 5.52 -6.89
C GLY A 46 -6.42 4.04 -6.95
N ALA A 47 -7.04 3.32 -7.88
CA ALA A 47 -6.72 1.91 -8.12
C ALA A 47 -5.36 1.76 -8.81
N PRO A 48 -4.66 0.61 -8.68
CA PRO A 48 -3.39 0.37 -9.36
C PRO A 48 -3.47 0.53 -10.89
N GLU A 49 -4.60 0.24 -11.50
CA GLU A 49 -4.83 0.39 -12.92
C GLU A 49 -5.19 1.82 -13.37
N ASP A 50 -5.49 2.72 -12.43
CA ASP A 50 -5.88 4.09 -12.75
C ASP A 50 -4.65 4.96 -13.10
N ASP A 51 -4.79 5.87 -14.07
CA ASP A 51 -3.76 6.87 -14.35
C ASP A 51 -3.63 7.89 -13.19
N ASN A 52 -4.75 8.21 -12.54
CA ASN A 52 -4.79 9.08 -11.37
C ASN A 52 -4.81 8.26 -10.08
N ARG A 53 -3.61 7.95 -9.58
CA ARG A 53 -3.35 7.27 -8.31
C ARG A 53 -2.05 7.79 -7.70
N HIS A 54 -1.81 7.52 -6.43
CA HIS A 54 -0.48 7.66 -5.88
C HIS A 54 0.45 6.57 -6.43
N ALA A 55 1.76 6.84 -6.40
CA ALA A 55 2.74 5.85 -6.83
C ALA A 55 2.69 4.60 -5.92
N GLY A 56 2.50 4.80 -4.62
CA GLY A 56 2.42 3.74 -3.61
C GLY A 56 1.08 2.99 -3.52
N ASP A 57 0.07 3.33 -4.31
CA ASP A 57 -1.23 2.65 -4.27
C ASP A 57 -1.14 1.31 -5.01
N LEU A 58 -1.12 0.20 -4.26
CA LEU A 58 -1.05 -1.17 -4.80
C LEU A 58 -2.37 -1.95 -4.64
N GLY A 59 -3.43 -1.27 -4.19
CA GLY A 59 -4.77 -1.82 -4.08
C GLY A 59 -4.94 -2.73 -2.87
N ASN A 60 -5.53 -3.90 -3.09
CA ASN A 60 -5.84 -4.85 -2.02
C ASN A 60 -5.07 -6.17 -2.17
N VAL A 61 -4.63 -6.72 -1.03
CA VAL A 61 -4.27 -8.13 -0.91
C VAL A 61 -5.47 -8.91 -0.37
N ASN A 62 -5.71 -10.12 -0.89
CA ASN A 62 -6.84 -10.94 -0.47
C ASN A 62 -6.38 -12.05 0.49
N VAL A 63 -6.91 -12.02 1.71
CA VAL A 63 -6.65 -13.00 2.76
C VAL A 63 -7.69 -14.11 2.68
N SER A 64 -7.24 -15.36 2.64
CA SER A 64 -8.05 -16.57 2.62
C SER A 64 -8.72 -16.84 3.97
N ASP A 65 -9.65 -17.79 4.00
CA ASP A 65 -10.40 -18.16 5.21
C ASP A 65 -9.52 -18.71 6.36
N ASP A 66 -8.32 -19.19 6.05
CA ASP A 66 -7.32 -19.63 7.03
C ASP A 66 -6.50 -18.48 7.63
N GLY A 67 -6.82 -17.23 7.27
CA GLY A 67 -6.14 -16.03 7.73
C GLY A 67 -4.79 -15.79 7.05
N THR A 68 -4.50 -16.44 5.92
CA THR A 68 -3.25 -16.25 5.16
C THR A 68 -3.50 -15.64 3.77
N ALA A 69 -2.52 -14.92 3.26
CA ALA A 69 -2.50 -14.42 1.89
C ALA A 69 -1.16 -14.74 1.25
N THR A 70 -1.15 -15.15 -0.01
CA THR A 70 0.04 -15.17 -0.87
C THR A 70 -0.30 -14.42 -2.14
N PHE A 71 0.55 -13.47 -2.54
CA PHE A 71 0.23 -12.57 -3.64
C PHE A 71 1.46 -12.26 -4.49
N THR A 72 1.17 -11.87 -5.73
CA THR A 72 2.12 -11.29 -6.67
C THR A 72 1.49 -10.07 -7.30
N ILE A 73 2.15 -8.92 -7.17
CA ILE A 73 1.75 -7.65 -7.75
C ILE A 73 2.85 -7.23 -8.72
N VAL A 74 2.49 -6.76 -9.90
CA VAL A 74 3.42 -6.20 -10.87
C VAL A 74 3.02 -4.75 -11.11
N ASP A 75 3.90 -3.82 -10.80
CA ASP A 75 3.57 -2.39 -10.81
C ASP A 75 4.64 -1.54 -11.50
N ASN A 76 4.21 -0.48 -12.18
CA ASN A 76 5.09 0.39 -12.98
C ASN A 76 5.45 1.72 -12.30
N GLN A 77 4.91 2.04 -11.13
CA GLN A 77 5.11 3.33 -10.44
C GLN A 77 6.01 3.23 -9.20
N ILE A 78 6.46 2.02 -8.82
CA ILE A 78 7.32 1.79 -7.65
C ILE A 78 8.73 1.31 -8.02
N PRO A 79 9.57 2.14 -8.66
CA PRO A 79 10.92 1.73 -9.03
C PRO A 79 11.80 1.44 -7.80
N LEU A 80 12.80 0.57 -7.94
CA LEU A 80 13.77 0.26 -6.87
C LEU A 80 15.03 1.16 -6.91
N SER A 81 15.08 2.13 -7.82
CA SER A 81 16.21 3.05 -7.99
C SER A 81 15.75 4.41 -8.52
N GLY A 82 16.66 5.39 -8.49
CA GLY A 82 16.37 6.75 -8.91
C GLY A 82 15.61 7.58 -7.86
N PRO A 83 15.21 8.81 -8.20
CA PRO A 83 14.64 9.77 -7.25
C PRO A 83 13.31 9.31 -6.65
N ASN A 84 12.55 8.48 -7.37
CA ASN A 84 11.28 7.94 -6.92
C ASN A 84 11.40 6.51 -6.39
N SER A 85 12.61 6.08 -6.00
CA SER A 85 12.81 4.74 -5.44
C SER A 85 11.92 4.50 -4.21
N ILE A 86 11.40 3.28 -4.08
CA ILE A 86 10.70 2.82 -2.88
C ILE A 86 11.63 2.21 -1.83
N ILE A 87 12.91 2.00 -2.14
CA ILE A 87 13.91 1.57 -1.14
C ILE A 87 14.03 2.63 -0.05
N GLY A 88 14.03 2.21 1.22
CA GLY A 88 14.05 3.06 2.40
C GLY A 88 12.69 3.67 2.76
N ARG A 89 11.62 3.33 2.05
CA ARG A 89 10.23 3.63 2.41
C ARG A 89 9.63 2.47 3.22
N ALA A 90 8.34 2.52 3.53
CA ALA A 90 7.68 1.42 4.22
C ALA A 90 6.51 0.84 3.42
N VAL A 91 6.37 -0.47 3.43
CA VAL A 91 5.13 -1.13 3.05
C VAL A 91 4.18 -1.16 4.24
N VAL A 92 2.88 -0.99 4.00
CA VAL A 92 1.84 -1.02 5.02
C VAL A 92 0.69 -1.88 4.52
N VAL A 93 0.23 -2.80 5.36
CA VAL A 93 -1.06 -3.49 5.20
C VAL A 93 -2.06 -2.88 6.18
N HIS A 94 -3.29 -2.69 5.70
CA HIS A 94 -4.35 -2.00 6.41
C HIS A 94 -5.38 -2.97 7.01
N ALA A 95 -6.20 -2.47 7.93
CA ALA A 95 -7.20 -3.25 8.64
C ALA A 95 -8.43 -3.55 7.76
N ASP A 96 -8.77 -2.66 6.84
CA ASP A 96 -9.97 -2.71 6.03
C ASP A 96 -9.64 -2.67 4.52
N PRO A 97 -10.62 -2.98 3.66
CA PRO A 97 -10.43 -2.90 2.22
C PRO A 97 -10.18 -1.46 1.77
N ASP A 98 -9.26 -1.29 0.83
CA ASP A 98 -9.12 -0.05 0.06
C ASP A 98 -10.28 0.06 -0.94
N ASP A 99 -11.02 1.17 -0.88
CA ASP A 99 -12.14 1.51 -1.78
C ASP A 99 -11.71 2.06 -3.15
N LEU A 100 -10.40 2.15 -3.39
CA LEU A 100 -9.75 2.54 -4.64
C LEU A 100 -10.07 3.98 -5.06
N GLY A 101 -10.42 4.84 -4.11
CA GLY A 101 -10.82 6.22 -4.39
C GLY A 101 -12.23 6.32 -4.98
N LYS A 102 -13.02 5.26 -4.87
CA LYS A 102 -14.33 5.09 -5.53
C LYS A 102 -15.46 4.83 -4.52
N GLY A 103 -15.16 4.81 -3.21
CA GLY A 103 -16.13 4.53 -2.14
C GLY A 103 -17.07 5.67 -1.76
N GLY A 104 -16.80 6.91 -2.21
CA GLY A 104 -17.62 8.08 -1.91
C GLY A 104 -17.49 8.63 -0.47
N HIS A 105 -16.55 8.11 0.32
CA HIS A 105 -16.18 8.65 1.62
C HIS A 105 -15.22 9.83 1.44
N GLU A 106 -15.19 10.76 2.41
CA GLU A 106 -14.26 11.92 2.36
C GLU A 106 -12.78 11.49 2.30
N LEU A 107 -12.46 10.33 2.87
CA LEU A 107 -11.12 9.76 2.85
C LEU A 107 -10.82 8.94 1.59
N SER A 108 -11.82 8.59 0.76
CA SER A 108 -11.61 7.73 -0.42
C SER A 108 -10.50 8.28 -1.32
N LYS A 109 -10.55 9.58 -1.64
CA LYS A 109 -9.56 10.24 -2.52
C LYS A 109 -8.19 10.48 -1.87
N THR A 110 -8.01 10.12 -0.60
CA THR A 110 -6.76 10.37 0.14
C THR A 110 -6.09 9.08 0.62
N THR A 111 -6.85 8.10 1.11
CA THR A 111 -6.32 6.88 1.74
C THR A 111 -7.08 5.62 1.33
N GLY A 112 -8.04 5.74 0.41
CA GLY A 112 -8.91 4.62 0.06
C GLY A 112 -9.84 4.17 1.18
N ASN A 113 -9.93 4.95 2.26
CA ASN A 113 -10.69 4.60 3.46
C ASN A 113 -10.35 3.21 4.05
N ALA A 114 -9.11 2.73 3.90
CA ALA A 114 -8.68 1.40 4.31
C ALA A 114 -8.52 1.20 5.84
N GLY A 115 -8.92 2.17 6.65
CA GLY A 115 -8.85 2.08 8.11
C GLY A 115 -7.41 2.06 8.67
N GLY A 116 -7.26 1.41 9.82
CA GLY A 116 -6.01 1.39 10.59
C GLY A 116 -4.86 0.64 9.92
N ARG A 117 -3.61 0.89 10.36
CA ARG A 117 -2.41 0.22 9.87
C ARG A 117 -2.11 -0.99 10.76
N VAL A 118 -2.25 -2.21 10.24
CA VAL A 118 -2.12 -3.43 11.06
C VAL A 118 -0.69 -3.96 11.11
N ALA A 119 0.07 -3.79 10.04
CA ALA A 119 1.49 -4.09 10.01
C ALA A 119 2.21 -3.22 8.98
N CYS A 120 3.50 -3.03 9.19
CA CYS A 120 4.37 -2.28 8.29
C CYS A 120 5.80 -2.76 8.40
N GLY A 121 6.59 -2.48 7.36
CA GLY A 121 8.01 -2.81 7.33
C GLY A 121 8.77 -1.90 6.37
N ILE A 122 10.00 -1.54 6.75
CA ILE A 122 10.89 -0.74 5.91
C ILE A 122 11.38 -1.61 4.74
N ILE A 123 11.34 -1.06 3.55
CA ILE A 123 11.80 -1.71 2.32
C ILE A 123 13.32 -1.57 2.25
N GLY A 124 14.04 -2.65 2.56
CA GLY A 124 15.50 -2.72 2.54
C GLY A 124 16.08 -3.09 1.17
N LEU A 125 17.42 -3.06 1.09
CA LEU A 125 18.21 -3.63 -0.01
C LEU A 125 18.41 -5.14 0.16
#